data_AF-A0A957XFJ3-F1
#
_entry.id   AF-A0A957XFJ3-F1
#
_cell.length_a   1.000
_cell.length_b   1.000
_cell.length_c   1.000
_cell.angle_alpha   90.00
_cell.angle_beta   90.00
_cell.angle_gamma   90.00
#
_symmetry.space_group_name_H-M   'P 1'
#
loop_
_entity.id
_entity.type
_entity.pdbx_description
1 polymer ?
#
loop_
_entity_poly.entity_id
_entity_poly.type
_entity_poly.pdbx_seq_one_letter_code
_entity_poly.pdbx_strand_id
1 'polypeptide(L)' 'MNNPNKIAIEFVRHVLRKNPEADSFAAIYDAMAREASSRAFHNLGYDELNMAGISFSLLDTSRLEGLISEAKKSFFAE' A
#
# COMPACT_ATOMS: atom_id res chain seq x y z
N MET A 1 -12.95 4.08 -15.77
CA MET A 1 -12.30 4.92 -14.74
C MET A 1 -11.87 4.00 -13.61
N ASN A 2 -10.57 3.94 -13.31
CA ASN A 2 -10.07 3.10 -12.22
C ASN A 2 -10.62 3.62 -10.89
N ASN A 3 -11.24 2.75 -10.10
CA ASN A 3 -11.68 3.08 -8.75
C ASN A 3 -10.40 3.31 -7.90
N PRO A 4 -10.17 4.50 -7.31
CA PRO A 4 -8.95 4.82 -6.56
C PRO A 4 -8.63 3.76 -5.49
N ASN A 5 -9.66 3.28 -4.78
CA ASN A 5 -9.51 2.23 -3.77
C ASN A 5 -8.96 0.92 -4.34
N LYS A 6 -9.23 0.59 -5.62
CA LYS A 6 -8.71 -0.64 -6.24
C LYS A 6 -7.19 -0.55 -6.46
N ILE A 7 -6.69 0.59 -6.93
CA ILE A 7 -5.24 0.81 -7.12
C ILE A 7 -4.53 0.78 -5.76
N ALA A 8 -5.12 1.40 -4.74
CA ALA A 8 -4.55 1.40 -3.39
C ALA A 8 -4.37 -0.04 -2.85
N ILE A 9 -5.40 -0.87 -2.98
CA ILE A 9 -5.35 -2.28 -2.56
C ILE A 9 -4.34 -3.09 -3.40
N GLU A 10 -4.30 -2.89 -4.72
CA GLU A 10 -3.33 -3.55 -5.59
C GLU A 10 -1.88 -3.21 -5.25
N PHE A 11 -1.60 -1.93 -4.95
CA PHE A 11 -0.28 -1.50 -4.48
C PHE A 11 0.10 -2.19 -3.18
N VAL A 12 -0.79 -2.20 -2.18
CA VAL A 12 -0.52 -2.87 -0.90
C VAL A 12 -0.26 -4.36 -1.11
N ARG A 13 -1.05 -5.04 -1.95
CA ARG A 13 -0.82 -6.46 -2.29
C ARG A 13 0.52 -6.68 -2.98
N HIS A 14 0.91 -5.78 -3.89
CA HIS A 14 2.22 -5.83 -4.54
C HIS A 14 3.35 -5.75 -3.52
N VAL A 15 3.26 -4.81 -2.59
CA VAL A 15 4.26 -4.62 -1.52
C VAL A 15 4.35 -5.85 -0.63
N LEU A 16 3.22 -6.41 -0.19
CA LEU A 16 3.17 -7.62 0.64
C LEU A 16 3.76 -8.84 -0.10
N ARG A 17 3.49 -9.00 -1.41
CA ARG A 17 4.09 -10.07 -2.23
C ARG A 17 5.60 -9.99 -2.31
N LYS A 18 6.15 -8.79 -2.44
CA LYS A 18 7.60 -8.56 -2.50
C LYS A 18 8.30 -8.67 -1.15
N ASN A 19 7.57 -8.48 -0.04
CA ASN A 19 8.11 -8.43 1.31
C ASN A 19 7.33 -9.41 2.22
N PRO A 20 7.45 -10.74 2.00
CA PRO A 20 6.70 -11.74 2.75
C PRO A 20 7.03 -11.73 4.26
N GLU A 21 8.23 -11.28 4.61
CA GLU A 21 8.70 -11.15 5.99
C GLU A 21 8.16 -9.88 6.71
N ALA A 22 7.48 -8.98 5.99
CA ALA A 22 6.94 -7.76 6.59
C ALA A 22 5.63 -8.05 7.35
N ASP A 23 5.77 -8.40 8.63
CA ASP A 23 4.67 -8.78 9.51
C ASP A 23 4.06 -7.60 10.29
N SER A 24 4.90 -6.64 10.68
CA SER A 24 4.52 -5.44 11.43
C SER A 24 4.09 -4.27 10.53
N PHE A 25 3.26 -3.37 11.06
CA PHE A 25 2.86 -2.16 10.35
C PHE A 25 4.05 -1.32 9.91
N ALA A 26 5.05 -1.13 10.80
CA ALA A 26 6.25 -0.36 10.48
C ALA A 26 7.04 -0.96 9.30
N ALA A 27 7.25 -2.28 9.31
CA ALA A 27 7.95 -2.96 8.22
C ALA A 27 7.20 -2.83 6.88
N ILE A 28 5.87 -2.95 6.91
CA ILE A 28 5.02 -2.77 5.72
C ILE A 28 5.06 -1.31 5.26
N TYR A 29 4.94 -0.35 6.17
CA TYR A 29 5.01 1.08 5.86
C TYR A 29 6.33 1.44 5.18
N ASP A 30 7.46 0.99 5.73
CA ASP A 30 8.79 1.24 5.15
C ASP A 30 8.93 0.61 3.76
N ALA A 31 8.39 -0.59 3.56
CA ALA A 31 8.37 -1.25 2.25
C ALA A 31 7.51 -0.47 1.24
N MET A 32 6.33 0.01 1.67
CA MET A 32 5.46 0.86 0.85
C MET A 32 6.16 2.17 0.48
N ALA A 33 6.81 2.83 1.44
CA ALA A 33 7.53 4.08 1.20
C ALA A 33 8.68 3.88 0.22
N ARG A 34 9.42 2.76 0.33
CA ARG A 34 10.50 2.41 -0.60
C ARG A 34 9.99 2.19 -2.02
N GLU A 35 8.91 1.43 -2.20
CA GLU A 35 8.28 1.19 -3.50
C GLU A 35 7.73 2.49 -4.12
N ALA A 36 7.15 3.38 -3.32
CA ALA A 36 6.71 4.70 -3.75
C ALA A 36 7.88 5.61 -4.17
N SER A 37 8.95 5.66 -3.36
CA SER A 37 10.14 6.48 -3.66
C SER A 37 10.85 6.04 -4.95
N SER A 38 10.87 4.73 -5.21
CA SER A 38 11.49 4.15 -6.41
C SER A 38 10.55 4.12 -7.61
N ARG A 39 9.27 4.49 -7.42
CA ARG A 39 8.20 4.42 -8.44
C ARG A 39 8.08 3.02 -9.07
N ALA A 40 8.40 1.98 -8.31
CA ALA A 40 8.49 0.61 -8.82
C ALA A 40 7.12 -0.03 -9.13
N PHE A 41 6.03 0.54 -8.61
CA PHE A 41 4.67 0.13 -8.92
C PHE A 41 4.04 1.09 -9.95
N HIS A 42 3.91 0.63 -11.20
CA HIS A 42 3.28 1.39 -12.31
C HIS A 42 3.78 2.83 -12.49
N ASN A 43 5.03 3.13 -12.12
CA ASN A 43 5.60 4.48 -12.12
C ASN A 43 4.86 5.49 -11.22
N LEU A 44 4.13 5.01 -10.21
CA LEU A 44 3.41 5.84 -9.24
C LEU A 44 4.33 6.19 -8.07
N GLY A 45 4.47 7.48 -7.78
CA GLY A 45 5.18 8.01 -6.62
C GLY A 45 4.20 8.45 -5.53
N TYR A 46 4.72 9.20 -4.55
CA TYR A 46 3.93 9.65 -3.40
C TYR A 46 2.65 10.41 -3.79
N ASP A 47 2.74 11.35 -4.72
CA ASP A 47 1.60 12.18 -5.13
C ASP A 47 0.55 11.36 -5.87
N GLU A 48 0.98 10.51 -6.82
CA GLU A 48 0.06 9.68 -7.59
C GLU A 48 -0.61 8.60 -6.72
N LEU A 49 0.12 8.02 -5.76
CA LEU A 49 -0.43 7.09 -4.78
C LEU A 49 -1.37 7.78 -3.80
N ASN A 50 -1.10 9.02 -3.40
CA ASN A 50 -2.00 9.83 -2.58
C ASN A 50 -3.32 10.13 -3.31
N MET A 51 -3.27 10.45 -4.60
CA MET A 51 -4.46 10.58 -5.44
C MET A 51 -5.23 9.25 -5.57
N ALA A 52 -4.54 8.12 -5.52
CA ALA A 52 -5.15 6.79 -5.45
C ALA A 52 -5.69 6.43 -4.05
N GLY A 53 -5.42 7.24 -3.03
CA GLY A 53 -5.94 7.06 -1.67
C GLY A 53 -4.96 6.48 -0.65
N ILE A 54 -3.67 6.37 -1.00
CA ILE A 54 -2.59 6.00 -0.09
C ILE A 54 -1.91 7.24 0.45
N SER A 55 -2.19 7.55 1.71
CA SER A 55 -1.48 8.61 2.44
C SER A 55 -0.33 8.02 3.24
N PHE A 56 0.86 8.60 3.08
CA PHE A 56 2.04 8.30 3.91
C PHE A 56 2.15 9.23 5.12
N SER A 57 1.13 10.05 5.40
CA SER A 57 1.10 10.92 6.57
C SER A 57 1.00 10.11 7.86
N LEU A 58 1.89 10.39 8.82
CA LEU A 58 1.83 9.82 10.16
C LEU A 58 0.66 10.36 11.00
N LEU A 59 -0.03 11.41 10.52
CA LEU A 59 -1.21 11.98 11.20
C LEU A 59 -2.50 11.20 10.90
N ASP A 60 -2.50 10.30 9.91
CA ASP A 60 -3.66 9.50 9.50
C ASP A 60 -3.24 8.08 9.13
N THR A 61 -2.59 7.38 10.07
CA THR A 61 -2.17 5.98 9.87
C THR A 61 -3.34 5.02 9.82
N SER A 62 -4.48 5.34 10.45
CA SER A 62 -5.65 4.47 10.53
C SER A 62 -6.23 4.11 9.16
N ARG A 63 -6.20 5.05 8.21
CA ARG A 63 -6.61 4.77 6.82
C ARG A 63 -5.68 3.75 6.15
N LEU A 64 -4.38 3.89 6.34
CA LEU A 64 -3.37 3.01 5.77
C LEU A 64 -3.43 1.61 6.39
N GLU A 65 -3.62 1.52 7.71
CA GLU A 65 -3.88 0.27 8.43
C GLU A 65 -5.13 -0.44 7.92
N GLY A 66 -6.20 0.31 7.64
CA GLY A 66 -7.42 -0.20 7.02
C GLY A 66 -7.16 -0.84 5.66
N LEU A 67 -6.43 -0.16 4.78
CA LEU A 67 -6.04 -0.68 3.46
C LEU A 67 -5.16 -1.94 3.58
N ILE A 68 -4.23 -1.97 4.54
CA ILE A 68 -3.39 -3.15 4.81
C ILE A 68 -4.24 -4.32 5.29
N SER A 69 -5.15 -4.09 6.23
CA SER A 69 -6.06 -5.11 6.74
C SER A 69 -6.96 -5.68 5.65
N GLU A 70 -7.53 -4.82 4.81
CA GLU A 70 -8.35 -5.21 3.66
C GLU A 70 -7.55 -6.02 2.64
N ALA A 71 -6.35 -5.55 2.28
CA ALA A 71 -5.46 -6.24 1.37
C ALA A 71 -5.09 -7.63 1.89
N LYS A 72 -4.73 -7.76 3.18
CA LYS A 72 -4.43 -9.05 3.83
C LYS A 72 -5.64 -9.99 3.81
N LYS A 73 -6.83 -9.51 4.18
CA LYS A 73 -8.06 -10.34 4.17
C LYS A 73 -8.35 -10.94 2.81
N SER A 74 -8.21 -10.15 1.74
CA SER A 74 -8.39 -10.68 0.38
C SER A 74 -7.24 -11.59 -0.08
N PHE A 75 -6.04 -11.42 0.47
CA PHE A 75 -4.86 -12.18 0.07
C PHE A 75 -4.85 -13.63 0.59
N PHE A 76 -5.45 -13.86 1.76
CA PHE A 76 -5.55 -15.19 2.38
C PHE A 76 -6.92 -15.87 2.12
N ALA A 77 -7.78 -15.27 1.30
CA ALA A 77 -9.09 -15.82 0.95
C ALA A 77 -9.12 -16.49 -0.45
N GLU A 78 -8.00 -16.47 -1.17
CA GLU A 78 -7.72 -17.25 -2.39
C GLU A 78 -6.89 -18.49 -2.05
#